data_AF-A0A5P9HIP9-F1
#
_entry.id   AF-A0A5P9HIP9-F1
#
_cell.length_a   1.000
_cell.length_b   1.000
_cell.length_c   1.000
_cell.angle_alpha   90.00
_cell.angle_beta   90.00
_cell.angle_gamma   90.00
#
_symmetry.space_group_name_H-M   'P 1'
#
loop_
_entity.id
_entity.type
_entity.pdbx_description
1 polymer ?
#
loop_
_entity_poly.entity_id
_entity_poly.type
_entity_poly.pdbx_seq_one_letter_code
_entity_poly.pdbx_strand_id
1 'polypeptide(L)'
;MKKLKDEKGNIILLTLGTFAVMGLLFVLVFHFAKVFVVKESASNYSDQASLAAASVLHEKLVEEIENYDRSLPGFIDELVDAESLQDKIERRKQELRGTSDWLELELELKAINEVLKEELESNNPFLKDYMDRALNNAKAEIPDAVERTILNNDGHLDGTEIEFTNDFRIEVTTSVRFTALLFDDYIPERNRYVKQKSESPSFVFLRNMNDSQWRYWKKEF
;
A
#
# COMPACT_ATOMS: atom_id res chain seq x y z
N MET A 1 -1.55 29.09 74.75
CA MET A 1 -2.56 28.47 73.86
C MET A 1 -2.03 28.47 72.44
N LYS A 2 -1.80 27.30 71.85
CA LYS A 2 -1.23 27.12 70.51
C LYS A 2 -2.35 27.23 69.48
N LYS A 3 -2.31 28.25 68.59
CA LYS A 3 -3.20 28.33 67.43
C LYS A 3 -2.78 27.23 66.45
N LEU A 4 -3.59 26.17 66.35
CA LEU A 4 -3.48 25.20 65.27
C LEU A 4 -3.76 25.97 63.98
N LYS A 5 -2.74 26.08 63.13
CA LYS A 5 -2.82 26.74 61.83
C LYS A 5 -3.81 25.97 60.95
N ASP A 6 -4.65 26.72 60.28
CA ASP A 6 -5.68 26.23 59.36
C ASP A 6 -5.02 25.74 58.06
N GLU A 7 -4.52 24.50 58.06
CA GLU A 7 -3.86 23.87 56.90
C GLU A 7 -4.85 23.31 55.87
N LYS A 8 -6.15 23.25 56.22
CA LYS A 8 -7.20 22.69 55.35
C LYS A 8 -7.43 23.51 54.08
N GLY A 9 -7.33 24.84 54.15
CA GLY A 9 -7.48 25.71 52.99
C GLY A 9 -6.37 25.52 51.93
N ASN A 10 -5.15 25.24 52.38
CA ASN A 10 -4.01 24.99 51.48
C ASN A 10 -4.15 23.62 50.77
N ILE A 11 -4.64 22.60 51.47
CA ILE A 11 -4.86 21.28 50.90
C ILE A 11 -5.99 21.31 49.85
N ILE A 12 -7.07 22.06 50.08
CA ILE A 12 -8.18 22.17 49.12
C ILE A 12 -7.72 22.89 47.84
N LEU A 13 -6.99 24.01 47.97
CA LEU A 13 -6.43 24.73 46.82
C LEU A 13 -5.43 23.88 46.04
N LEU A 14 -4.54 23.17 46.73
CA LEU A 14 -3.60 22.24 46.12
C LEU A 14 -4.35 21.13 45.37
N THR A 15 -5.35 20.51 46.00
CA THR A 15 -6.13 19.42 45.41
C THR A 15 -6.91 19.90 44.18
N LEU A 16 -7.56 21.06 44.24
CA LEU A 16 -8.27 21.65 43.11
C LEU A 16 -7.31 22.01 41.96
N GLY A 17 -6.14 22.56 42.28
CA GLY A 17 -5.07 22.83 41.33
C GLY A 17 -4.60 21.55 40.64
N THR A 18 -4.36 20.47 41.40
CA THR A 18 -3.98 19.16 40.85
C THR A 18 -5.07 18.62 39.92
N PHE A 19 -6.35 18.71 40.29
CA PHE A 19 -7.45 18.31 39.40
C PHE A 19 -7.52 19.13 38.13
N ALA A 20 -7.28 20.45 38.20
CA ALA A 20 -7.24 21.31 37.02
C ALA A 20 -6.08 20.94 36.08
N VAL A 21 -4.88 20.71 36.62
CA VAL A 21 -3.73 20.23 35.83
C VAL A 21 -4.01 18.85 35.23
N MET A 22 -4.60 17.94 36.00
CA MET A 22 -4.94 16.60 35.53
C MET A 22 -5.99 16.65 34.40
N GLY A 23 -7.01 17.50 34.53
CA GLY A 23 -7.98 17.75 33.45
C GLY A 23 -7.32 18.30 32.18
N LEU A 24 -6.38 19.23 32.32
CA LEU A 24 -5.62 19.77 31.19
C LEU A 24 -4.75 18.70 30.52
N LEU A 25 -4.09 17.84 31.30
CA LEU A 25 -3.34 16.69 30.78
C LEU A 25 -4.25 15.71 30.03
N PHE A 26 -5.46 15.43 30.54
CA PHE A 26 -6.41 14.58 29.84
C PHE A 26 -6.79 15.13 28.46
N VAL A 27 -7.10 16.43 28.39
CA VAL A 27 -7.42 17.09 27.10
C VAL A 27 -6.27 16.94 26.11
N LEU A 28 -5.02 17.12 26.56
CA LEU A 28 -3.83 16.93 25.73
C LEU A 28 -3.68 15.47 25.26
N VAL A 29 -3.88 14.49 26.15
CA VAL A 29 -3.82 13.07 25.80
C VAL A 29 -4.89 12.70 24.77
N PHE A 30 -6.12 13.17 24.93
CA PHE A 30 -7.19 12.95 23.96
C PHE A 30 -6.89 13.60 22.60
N HIS A 31 -6.26 14.77 22.60
CA HIS A 31 -5.84 15.41 21.35
C HIS A 31 -4.82 14.57 20.60
N PHE A 32 -3.78 14.06 21.28
CA PHE A 32 -2.82 13.16 20.65
C PHE A 32 -3.46 11.86 20.18
N ALA A 33 -4.34 11.26 20.99
CA ALA A 33 -5.04 10.04 20.60
C ALA A 33 -5.80 10.20 19.28
N LYS A 34 -6.47 11.34 19.06
CA LYS A 34 -7.13 11.63 17.78
C LYS A 34 -6.16 11.71 16.60
N VAL A 35 -5.01 12.34 16.78
CA VAL A 35 -3.97 12.41 15.73
C VAL A 35 -3.47 11.01 15.37
N PHE A 36 -3.24 10.15 16.37
CA PHE A 36 -2.83 8.76 16.12
C PHE A 36 -3.90 7.97 15.37
N VAL A 37 -5.18 8.12 15.74
CA VAL A 37 -6.29 7.47 15.02
C VAL A 37 -6.34 7.91 13.56
N VAL A 38 -6.23 9.22 13.29
CA VAL A 38 -6.24 9.73 11.91
C VAL A 38 -5.03 9.23 11.12
N LYS A 39 -3.86 9.17 11.74
CA LYS A 39 -2.65 8.61 11.12
C LYS A 39 -2.83 7.13 10.78
N GLU A 40 -3.40 6.35 11.69
CA GLU A 40 -3.68 4.93 11.49
C GLU A 40 -4.67 4.71 10.34
N SER A 41 -5.75 5.52 10.28
CA SER A 41 -6.69 5.49 9.17
C SER A 41 -6.00 5.78 7.83
N ALA A 42 -5.18 6.84 7.77
CA ALA A 42 -4.44 7.17 6.55
C ALA A 42 -3.51 6.02 6.11
N SER A 43 -2.81 5.38 7.06
CA SER A 43 -1.95 4.21 6.80
C SER A 43 -2.75 3.04 6.23
N ASN A 44 -3.88 2.70 6.87
CA ASN A 44 -4.74 1.62 6.41
C ASN A 44 -5.30 1.89 5.00
N TYR A 45 -5.62 3.15 4.68
CA TYR A 45 -6.12 3.51 3.36
C TYR A 45 -5.03 3.41 2.30
N SER A 46 -3.80 3.87 2.60
CA SER A 46 -2.68 3.70 1.67
C SER A 46 -2.32 2.23 1.48
N ASP A 47 -2.35 1.40 2.53
CA ASP A 47 -2.07 -0.04 2.45
C ASP A 47 -3.10 -0.77 1.58
N GLN A 48 -4.39 -0.50 1.79
CA GLN A 48 -5.44 -1.10 0.97
C GLN A 48 -5.35 -0.64 -0.49
N ALA A 49 -5.04 0.64 -0.71
CA ALA A 49 -4.91 1.19 -2.05
C ALA A 49 -3.69 0.61 -2.79
N SER A 50 -2.53 0.48 -2.14
CA SER A 50 -1.34 -0.13 -2.75
C SER A 50 -1.56 -1.61 -3.05
N LEU A 51 -2.28 -2.33 -2.19
CA LEU A 51 -2.67 -3.71 -2.44
C LEU A 51 -3.66 -3.82 -3.61
N ALA A 52 -4.66 -2.93 -3.68
CA ALA A 52 -5.60 -2.89 -4.80
C ALA A 52 -4.88 -2.64 -6.13
N ALA A 53 -3.90 -1.73 -6.15
CA ALA A 53 -3.07 -1.49 -7.32
C ALA A 53 -2.27 -2.73 -7.73
N ALA A 54 -1.68 -3.44 -6.76
CA ALA A 54 -0.96 -4.69 -7.00
C ALA A 54 -1.87 -5.79 -7.56
N SER A 55 -3.11 -5.90 -7.04
CA SER A 55 -4.10 -6.86 -7.53
C SER A 55 -4.49 -6.61 -8.99
N VAL A 56 -4.62 -5.35 -9.41
CA VAL A 56 -4.87 -5.03 -10.82
C VAL A 56 -3.72 -5.51 -11.70
N LEU A 57 -2.47 -5.22 -11.32
CA LEU A 57 -1.31 -5.68 -12.08
C LEU A 57 -1.24 -7.21 -12.10
N HIS A 58 -1.50 -7.87 -10.97
CA HIS A 58 -1.56 -9.32 -10.87
C HIS A 58 -2.57 -9.92 -11.85
N GLU A 59 -3.80 -9.41 -11.87
CA GLU A 59 -4.86 -9.88 -12.75
C GLU A 59 -4.45 -9.79 -14.23
N LYS A 60 -3.85 -8.66 -14.64
CA LYS A 60 -3.36 -8.49 -16.02
C LYS A 60 -2.19 -9.40 -16.36
N LEU A 61 -1.31 -9.68 -15.40
CA LEU A 61 -0.21 -10.62 -15.60
C LEU A 61 -0.74 -12.04 -15.83
N VAL A 62 -1.67 -12.51 -14.99
CA VAL A 62 -2.28 -13.83 -15.13
C VAL A 62 -2.99 -13.96 -16.47
N GLU A 63 -3.75 -12.94 -16.89
CA GLU A 63 -4.42 -12.91 -18.20
C GLU A 63 -3.42 -13.02 -19.35
N GLU A 64 -2.34 -12.24 -19.34
CA GLU A 64 -1.36 -12.29 -20.44
C GLU A 64 -0.47 -13.54 -20.41
N ILE A 65 -0.22 -14.13 -19.23
CA ILE A 65 0.43 -15.45 -19.13
C ILE A 65 -0.45 -16.52 -19.80
N GLU A 66 -1.76 -16.52 -19.52
CA GLU A 66 -2.70 -17.44 -20.16
C GLU A 66 -2.78 -17.23 -21.68
N ASN A 67 -2.76 -15.97 -22.12
CA ASN A 67 -2.73 -15.62 -23.54
C ASN A 67 -1.41 -16.04 -24.21
N TYR A 68 -0.29 -15.97 -23.48
CA TYR A 68 1.02 -16.43 -23.94
C TYR A 68 1.03 -17.94 -24.13
N ASP A 69 0.62 -18.70 -23.12
CA ASP A 69 0.62 -20.18 -23.17
C ASP A 69 -0.29 -20.71 -24.30
N ARG A 70 -1.39 -20.00 -24.61
CA ARG A 70 -2.27 -20.31 -25.75
C ARG A 70 -1.74 -19.89 -27.13
N SER A 71 -0.68 -19.10 -27.17
CA SER A 71 -0.10 -18.59 -28.40
C SER A 71 0.79 -19.63 -29.08
N LEU A 72 1.11 -19.44 -30.37
CA LEU A 72 2.06 -20.31 -31.07
C LEU A 72 3.45 -20.31 -30.39
N PRO A 73 4.03 -19.16 -29.98
CA PRO A 73 5.26 -19.15 -29.18
C PRO A 73 5.15 -19.93 -27.88
N GLY A 74 4.09 -19.72 -27.09
CA GLY A 74 3.91 -20.41 -25.81
C GLY A 74 3.77 -21.93 -25.97
N PHE A 75 3.02 -22.38 -26.97
CA PHE A 75 2.92 -23.81 -27.28
C PHE A 75 4.27 -24.42 -27.70
N ILE A 76 5.11 -23.68 -28.43
CA ILE A 76 6.47 -24.14 -28.78
C ILE A 76 7.34 -24.26 -27.53
N ASP A 77 7.29 -23.26 -26.64
CA ASP A 77 8.03 -23.30 -25.39
C ASP A 77 7.57 -24.46 -24.50
N GLU A 78 6.26 -24.69 -24.37
CA GLU A 78 5.69 -25.84 -23.65
C GLU A 78 6.19 -27.17 -24.22
N LEU A 79 6.29 -27.31 -25.54
CA LEU A 79 6.84 -28.52 -26.16
C LEU A 79 8.33 -28.73 -25.88
N VAL A 80 9.10 -27.64 -25.72
CA VAL A 80 10.54 -27.68 -25.44
C VAL A 80 10.80 -27.97 -23.96
N ASP A 81 10.08 -27.29 -23.08
CA ASP A 81 10.26 -27.36 -21.63
C ASP A 81 9.39 -28.41 -20.94
N ALA A 82 8.45 -29.02 -21.67
CA ALA A 82 7.44 -29.97 -21.20
C ALA A 82 6.45 -29.41 -20.14
N GLU A 83 6.47 -28.10 -19.88
CA GLU A 83 5.59 -27.39 -18.95
C GLU A 83 5.26 -26.00 -19.49
N SER A 84 4.01 -25.54 -19.33
CA SER A 84 3.59 -24.17 -19.65
C SER A 84 4.08 -23.16 -18.59
N LEU A 85 3.98 -21.85 -18.84
CA LEU A 85 4.29 -20.86 -17.80
C LEU A 85 3.35 -21.00 -16.60
N GLN A 86 2.05 -21.24 -16.84
CA GLN A 86 1.10 -21.51 -15.77
C GLN A 86 1.50 -22.71 -14.92
N ASP A 87 1.95 -23.81 -15.54
CA ASP A 87 2.40 -25.00 -14.81
C ASP A 87 3.64 -24.69 -13.97
N LYS A 88 4.61 -23.97 -14.52
CA LYS A 88 5.82 -23.52 -13.79
C LYS A 88 5.45 -22.66 -12.59
N ILE A 89 4.49 -21.75 -12.74
CA ILE A 89 3.99 -20.87 -11.66
C ILE A 89 3.29 -21.68 -10.58
N GLU A 90 2.37 -22.58 -10.94
CA GLU A 90 1.63 -23.40 -9.97
C GLU A 90 2.56 -24.36 -9.21
N ARG A 91 3.52 -24.98 -9.90
CA ARG A 91 4.57 -25.77 -9.26
C ARG A 91 5.36 -24.93 -8.26
N ARG A 92 5.79 -23.73 -8.66
CA ARG A 92 6.56 -22.86 -7.77
C ARG A 92 5.76 -22.39 -6.56
N LYS A 93 4.48 -22.09 -6.75
CA LYS A 93 3.54 -21.75 -5.69
C LYS A 93 3.37 -22.88 -4.68
N GLN A 94 3.27 -24.14 -5.13
CA GLN A 94 3.23 -25.31 -4.25
C GLN A 94 4.51 -25.49 -3.43
N GLU A 95 5.67 -25.26 -4.05
CA GLU A 95 6.96 -25.27 -3.35
C GLU A 95 7.02 -24.20 -2.25
N LEU A 96 6.61 -22.97 -2.56
CA LEU A 96 6.59 -21.85 -1.60
C LEU A 96 5.62 -22.08 -0.44
N ARG A 97 4.45 -22.66 -0.73
CA ARG A 97 3.44 -23.02 0.29
C ARG A 97 3.97 -24.06 1.29
N GLY A 98 4.85 -24.95 0.85
CA GLY A 98 5.53 -25.91 1.74
C GLY A 98 6.52 -25.27 2.72
N THR A 99 6.86 -23.98 2.54
CA THR A 99 7.93 -23.29 3.27
C THR A 99 7.48 -22.04 4.02
N SER A 100 6.25 -21.56 3.83
CA SER A 100 5.75 -20.32 4.42
C SER A 100 4.24 -20.34 4.68
N ASP A 101 3.81 -19.54 5.65
CA ASP A 101 2.38 -19.31 5.98
C ASP A 101 1.81 -18.09 5.24
N TRP A 102 2.34 -17.76 4.05
CA TRP A 102 1.89 -16.60 3.28
C TRP A 102 0.46 -16.76 2.80
N LEU A 103 -0.18 -15.62 2.56
CA LEU A 103 -1.51 -15.59 1.96
C LEU A 103 -1.44 -16.04 0.50
N GLU A 104 -2.56 -16.56 -0.02
CA GLU A 104 -2.65 -17.13 -1.38
C GLU A 104 -2.16 -16.14 -2.46
N LEU A 105 -2.61 -14.88 -2.39
CA LEU A 105 -2.19 -13.83 -3.32
C LEU A 105 -0.69 -13.53 -3.22
N GLU A 106 -0.11 -13.57 -2.02
CA GLU A 106 1.32 -13.33 -1.81
C GLU A 106 2.16 -14.49 -2.37
N LEU A 107 1.70 -15.73 -2.19
CA LEU A 107 2.32 -16.91 -2.77
C LEU A 107 2.30 -16.85 -4.30
N GLU A 108 1.16 -16.47 -4.88
CA GLU A 108 0.98 -16.38 -6.33
C GLU A 108 1.84 -15.26 -6.94
N LEU A 109 1.80 -14.05 -6.37
CA LEU A 109 2.66 -12.93 -6.76
C LEU A 109 4.14 -13.28 -6.69
N LYS A 110 4.54 -14.04 -5.66
CA LYS A 110 5.93 -14.49 -5.50
C LYS A 110 6.30 -15.54 -6.54
N ALA A 111 5.43 -16.52 -6.79
CA ALA A 111 5.65 -17.54 -7.80
C ALA A 111 5.77 -16.92 -9.20
N ILE A 112 4.86 -16.02 -9.57
CA ILE A 112 4.90 -15.24 -10.82
C ILE A 112 6.23 -14.48 -10.92
N ASN A 113 6.61 -13.76 -9.86
CA ASN A 113 7.87 -13.01 -9.84
C ASN A 113 9.09 -13.89 -10.11
N GLU A 114 9.17 -15.05 -9.46
CA GLU A 114 10.34 -15.92 -9.57
C GLU A 114 10.39 -16.61 -10.93
N VAL A 115 9.27 -17.13 -11.42
CA VAL A 115 9.18 -17.75 -12.75
C VAL A 115 9.43 -16.72 -13.85
N LEU A 116 8.70 -15.59 -13.88
CA LEU A 116 8.90 -14.59 -14.93
C LEU A 116 10.31 -14.00 -14.91
N LYS A 117 10.95 -13.88 -13.74
CA LYS A 117 12.33 -13.44 -13.66
C LYS A 117 13.24 -14.39 -14.45
N GLU A 118 13.14 -15.70 -14.21
CA GLU A 118 13.95 -16.73 -14.89
C GLU A 118 13.65 -16.77 -16.39
N GLU A 119 12.38 -16.76 -16.75
CA GLU A 119 11.94 -16.87 -18.15
C GLU A 119 12.32 -15.63 -18.97
N LEU A 120 12.29 -14.43 -18.37
CA LEU A 120 12.68 -13.19 -19.04
C LEU A 120 14.20 -12.99 -19.11
N GLU A 121 15.01 -13.71 -18.30
CA GLU A 121 16.48 -13.72 -18.42
C GLU A 121 16.94 -14.32 -19.76
N SER A 122 16.17 -15.27 -20.31
CA SER A 122 16.41 -15.85 -21.64
C SER A 122 16.25 -14.86 -22.79
N ASN A 123 15.74 -13.66 -22.52
CA ASN A 123 15.44 -12.60 -23.48
C ASN A 123 14.43 -13.03 -24.55
N ASN A 124 13.44 -13.88 -24.20
CA ASN A 124 12.33 -14.24 -25.07
C ASN A 124 11.54 -12.97 -25.47
N PRO A 125 11.60 -12.53 -26.74
CA PRO A 125 10.96 -11.29 -27.16
C PRO A 125 9.44 -11.41 -27.23
N PHE A 126 8.91 -12.61 -27.42
CA PHE A 126 7.46 -12.84 -27.44
C PHE A 126 6.91 -12.70 -26.04
N LEU A 127 7.47 -13.39 -25.05
CA LEU A 127 7.02 -13.27 -23.66
C LEU A 127 7.07 -11.81 -23.16
N LYS A 128 8.12 -11.06 -23.52
CA LYS A 128 8.22 -9.62 -23.20
C LYS A 128 7.07 -8.80 -23.76
N ASP A 129 6.64 -9.06 -24.99
CA ASP A 129 5.52 -8.35 -25.61
C ASP A 129 4.18 -8.60 -24.90
N TYR A 130 3.95 -9.82 -24.40
CA TYR A 130 2.79 -10.14 -23.55
C TYR A 130 2.88 -9.41 -22.19
N MET A 131 4.05 -9.42 -21.56
CA MET A 131 4.24 -8.72 -20.29
C MET A 131 4.12 -7.19 -20.44
N ASP A 132 4.60 -6.62 -21.53
CA ASP A 132 4.42 -5.20 -21.86
C ASP A 132 2.93 -4.85 -22.04
N ARG A 133 2.12 -5.73 -22.64
CA ARG A 133 0.66 -5.53 -22.70
C ARG A 133 0.01 -5.57 -21.32
N ALA A 134 0.35 -6.55 -20.48
CA ALA A 134 -0.18 -6.67 -19.12
C ALA A 134 0.07 -5.38 -18.33
N LEU A 135 1.31 -4.89 -18.41
CA LEU A 135 1.75 -3.65 -17.79
C LEU A 135 0.97 -2.45 -18.34
N ASN A 136 0.89 -2.27 -19.66
CA ASN A 136 0.18 -1.12 -20.22
C ASN A 136 -1.32 -1.11 -19.85
N ASN A 137 -1.97 -2.27 -19.82
CA ASN A 137 -3.36 -2.40 -19.40
C ASN A 137 -3.51 -2.09 -17.90
N ALA A 138 -2.63 -2.63 -17.05
CA ALA A 138 -2.66 -2.37 -15.62
C ALA A 138 -2.45 -0.87 -15.30
N LYS A 139 -1.52 -0.22 -16.00
CA LYS A 139 -1.24 1.22 -15.84
C LYS A 139 -2.48 2.10 -16.10
N ALA A 140 -3.34 1.69 -17.02
CA ALA A 140 -4.59 2.39 -17.32
C ALA A 140 -5.66 2.18 -16.23
N GLU A 141 -5.70 1.00 -15.60
CA GLU A 141 -6.74 0.61 -14.64
C GLU A 141 -6.39 0.87 -13.16
N ILE A 142 -5.10 0.94 -12.81
CA ILE A 142 -4.63 1.17 -11.44
C ILE A 142 -5.21 2.46 -10.83
N PRO A 143 -5.22 3.63 -11.51
CA PRO A 143 -5.78 4.85 -10.93
C PRO A 143 -7.23 4.68 -10.47
N ASP A 144 -8.08 4.07 -11.29
CA ASP A 144 -9.50 3.85 -10.98
C ASP A 144 -9.68 2.84 -9.84
N ALA A 145 -8.80 1.84 -9.73
CA ALA A 145 -8.82 0.89 -8.62
C ALA A 145 -8.39 1.54 -7.30
N VAL A 146 -7.33 2.34 -7.32
CA VAL A 146 -6.85 3.10 -6.15
C VAL A 146 -7.88 4.10 -5.70
N GLU A 147 -8.44 4.89 -6.62
CA GLU A 147 -9.48 5.88 -6.33
C GLU A 147 -10.69 5.23 -5.65
N ARG A 148 -11.23 4.16 -6.23
CA ARG A 148 -12.35 3.43 -5.65
C ARG A 148 -12.02 2.89 -4.26
N THR A 149 -10.83 2.34 -4.05
CA THR A 149 -10.42 1.81 -2.75
C THR A 149 -10.32 2.91 -1.69
N ILE A 150 -9.76 4.08 -2.03
CA ILE A 150 -9.68 5.22 -1.12
C ILE A 150 -11.07 5.74 -0.77
N LEU A 151 -11.93 5.98 -1.77
CA LEU A 151 -13.28 6.50 -1.57
C LEU A 151 -14.17 5.53 -0.79
N ASN A 152 -14.07 4.22 -1.04
CA ASN A 152 -14.84 3.19 -0.33
C ASN A 152 -14.45 3.06 1.16
N ASN A 153 -13.30 3.60 1.55
CA ASN A 153 -12.80 3.58 2.92
C ASN A 153 -12.94 4.94 3.62
N ASP A 154 -13.75 5.87 3.10
CA ASP A 154 -13.90 7.25 3.60
C ASP A 154 -12.59 8.08 3.51
N GLY A 155 -11.65 7.67 2.66
CA GLY A 155 -10.44 8.43 2.36
C GLY A 155 -10.72 9.60 1.41
N HIS A 156 -9.81 10.57 1.40
CA HIS A 156 -9.87 11.72 0.49
C HIS A 156 -8.80 11.60 -0.59
N LEU A 157 -9.18 11.93 -1.83
CA LEU A 157 -8.25 11.92 -2.97
C LEU A 157 -7.29 13.11 -2.96
N ASP A 158 -7.64 14.22 -2.29
CA ASP A 158 -6.80 15.42 -2.23
C ASP A 158 -5.39 15.09 -1.74
N GLY A 159 -4.40 15.33 -2.60
CA GLY A 159 -2.99 15.04 -2.29
C GLY A 159 -2.65 13.55 -2.25
N THR A 160 -3.48 12.72 -2.87
CA THR A 160 -3.19 11.33 -3.16
C THR A 160 -2.28 11.25 -4.38
N GLU A 161 -1.22 10.46 -4.25
CA GLU A 161 -0.21 10.29 -5.30
C GLU A 161 0.03 8.80 -5.48
N ILE A 162 0.01 8.32 -6.72
CA ILE A 162 0.43 6.97 -7.09
C ILE A 162 1.75 7.11 -7.82
N GLU A 163 2.75 6.35 -7.39
CA GLU A 163 4.06 6.31 -8.04
C GLU A 163 4.48 4.86 -8.25
N PHE A 164 5.12 4.58 -9.38
CA PHE A 164 5.85 3.33 -9.54
C PHE A 164 7.34 3.56 -9.26
N THR A 165 7.84 2.92 -8.21
CA THR A 165 9.17 3.19 -7.67
C THR A 165 10.27 2.44 -8.42
N ASN A 166 11.52 2.89 -8.24
CA ASN A 166 12.69 2.24 -8.80
C ASN A 166 12.93 0.82 -8.24
N ASP A 167 12.30 0.47 -7.11
CA ASP A 167 12.35 -0.86 -6.50
C ASP A 167 11.25 -1.79 -7.03
N PHE A 168 10.62 -1.41 -8.14
CA PHE A 168 9.55 -2.14 -8.82
C PHE A 168 8.33 -2.35 -7.93
N ARG A 169 7.92 -1.30 -7.20
CA ARG A 169 6.74 -1.31 -6.33
C ARG A 169 5.78 -0.22 -6.78
N ILE A 170 4.50 -0.46 -6.59
CA ILE A 170 3.49 0.59 -6.68
C ILE A 170 3.35 1.19 -5.28
N GLU A 171 3.55 2.48 -5.20
CA GLU A 171 3.45 3.27 -4.00
C GLU A 171 2.21 4.13 -4.08
N VAL A 172 1.43 4.15 -3.01
CA VAL A 172 0.29 5.03 -2.87
C VAL A 172 0.49 5.89 -1.64
N THR A 173 0.53 7.20 -1.85
CA THR A 173 0.43 8.22 -0.81
C THR A 173 -1.02 8.65 -0.72
N THR A 174 -1.61 8.60 0.47
CA THR A 174 -2.97 9.10 0.73
C THR A 174 -2.94 10.18 1.80
N SER A 175 -4.02 10.95 1.94
CA SER A 175 -4.13 11.92 3.01
C SER A 175 -5.49 11.88 3.69
N VAL A 176 -5.49 12.09 5.00
CA VAL A 176 -6.73 12.19 5.80
C VAL A 176 -6.73 13.52 6.53
N ARG A 177 -7.88 14.21 6.48
CA ARG A 177 -8.07 15.49 7.15
C ARG A 177 -8.28 15.29 8.65
N PHE A 178 -7.39 15.88 9.44
CA PHE A 178 -7.46 15.96 10.89
C PHE A 178 -8.38 17.12 11.33
N THR A 179 -9.23 16.82 12.32
CA THR A 179 -10.07 17.82 13.00
C THR A 179 -9.66 17.90 14.47
N ALA A 180 -9.21 19.07 14.91
CA ALA A 180 -8.81 19.33 16.28
C ALA A 180 -10.01 19.45 17.21
N LEU A 181 -9.81 19.06 18.48
CA LEU A 181 -10.83 19.21 19.53
C LEU A 181 -11.00 20.67 19.99
N LEU A 182 -9.91 21.44 19.98
CA LEU A 182 -9.86 22.84 20.41
C LEU A 182 -9.14 23.67 19.35
N PHE A 183 -9.62 24.90 19.16
CA PHE A 183 -9.04 25.87 18.22
C PHE A 183 -8.92 25.34 16.79
N ASP A 184 -9.85 24.47 16.38
CA ASP A 184 -9.85 23.87 15.05
C ASP A 184 -9.76 24.94 13.96
N ASP A 185 -10.58 25.99 14.02
CA ASP A 185 -10.60 27.12 13.08
C ASP A 185 -9.24 27.86 12.93
N TYR A 186 -8.33 27.74 13.90
CA TYR A 186 -7.03 28.40 13.88
C TYR A 186 -5.95 27.55 13.19
N ILE A 187 -6.24 26.30 12.84
CA ILE A 187 -5.33 25.43 12.10
C ILE A 187 -5.49 25.71 10.60
N PRO A 188 -4.43 26.14 9.89
CA PRO A 188 -4.49 26.33 8.44
C PRO A 188 -4.83 25.02 7.73
N GLU A 189 -5.66 25.08 6.69
CA GLU A 189 -6.16 23.89 5.98
C GLU A 189 -5.03 22.96 5.51
N ARG A 190 -3.92 23.51 5.00
CA ARG A 190 -2.74 22.72 4.59
C ARG A 190 -2.11 21.87 5.70
N ASN A 191 -2.26 22.27 6.96
CA ASN A 191 -1.71 21.55 8.12
C ASN A 191 -2.68 20.50 8.67
N ARG A 192 -3.89 20.40 8.11
CA ARG A 192 -4.89 19.43 8.53
C ARG A 192 -4.73 18.10 7.84
N TYR A 193 -4.02 18.01 6.74
CA TYR A 193 -3.87 16.73 6.03
C TYR A 193 -2.69 15.93 6.59
N VAL A 194 -3.00 14.79 7.18
CA VAL A 194 -2.01 13.80 7.60
C VAL A 194 -1.79 12.87 6.42
N LYS A 195 -0.63 12.98 5.78
CA LYS A 195 -0.23 12.09 4.69
C LYS A 195 0.35 10.79 5.24
N GLN A 196 0.01 9.66 4.66
CA GLN A 196 0.68 8.37 4.84
C GLN A 196 0.98 7.75 3.49
N LYS A 197 1.95 6.84 3.47
CA LYS A 197 2.50 6.24 2.26
C LYS A 197 2.69 4.76 2.51
N SER A 198 2.25 3.96 1.55
CA SER A 198 2.37 2.51 1.59
C SER A 198 2.84 1.97 0.25
N GLU A 199 3.55 0.86 0.31
CA GLU A 199 4.16 0.22 -0.85
C GLU A 199 3.54 -1.15 -1.09
N SER A 200 3.33 -1.51 -2.35
CA SER A 200 2.94 -2.85 -2.75
C SER A 200 4.09 -3.86 -2.56
N PRO A 201 3.83 -5.17 -2.65
CA PRO A 201 4.85 -6.15 -2.97
C PRO A 201 5.67 -5.75 -4.21
N SER A 202 6.92 -6.21 -4.31
CA SER A 202 7.82 -5.89 -5.41
C SER A 202 7.61 -6.82 -6.61
N PHE A 203 7.69 -6.24 -7.81
CA PHE A 203 7.59 -6.91 -9.10
C PHE A 203 8.99 -7.04 -9.73
N VAL A 204 9.86 -7.82 -9.10
CA VAL A 204 11.30 -7.91 -9.41
C VAL A 204 11.57 -8.40 -10.84
N PHE A 205 10.68 -9.20 -11.43
CA PHE A 205 10.82 -9.67 -12.82
C PHE A 205 10.97 -8.52 -13.83
N LEU A 206 10.41 -7.34 -13.51
CA LEU A 206 10.51 -6.13 -14.34
C LEU A 206 11.94 -5.62 -14.52
N ARG A 207 12.90 -6.08 -13.71
CA ARG A 207 14.33 -5.80 -13.94
C ARG A 207 14.81 -6.32 -15.29
N ASN A 208 14.23 -7.41 -15.78
CA ASN A 208 14.60 -8.07 -17.03
C ASN A 208 13.77 -7.54 -18.22
N MET A 209 12.88 -6.58 -17.96
CA MET A 209 12.12 -5.83 -18.97
C MET A 209 12.91 -4.59 -19.39
N ASN A 210 12.77 -4.21 -20.67
CA ASN A 210 13.43 -3.01 -21.20
C ASN A 210 12.71 -1.70 -20.84
N ASP A 211 11.64 -1.77 -20.04
CA ASP A 211 10.65 -0.70 -20.05
C ASP A 211 11.02 0.50 -19.15
N SER A 212 11.30 1.60 -19.83
CA SER A 212 11.59 2.93 -19.24
C SER A 212 10.32 3.69 -18.85
N GLN A 213 9.13 3.22 -19.26
CA GLN A 213 7.88 3.96 -19.08
C GLN A 213 7.23 3.82 -17.70
N TRP A 214 7.60 2.79 -16.94
CA TRP A 214 7.13 2.59 -15.57
C TRP A 214 8.01 3.28 -14.54
N ARG A 215 9.31 3.41 -14.81
CA ARG A 215 10.29 4.01 -13.88
C ARG A 215 10.00 5.46 -13.47
N TYR A 216 9.10 6.14 -14.18
CA TYR A 216 8.72 7.54 -13.94
C TYR A 216 7.21 7.74 -13.94
N TRP A 217 6.43 6.67 -13.83
CA TRP A 217 4.98 6.82 -13.82
C TRP A 217 4.52 7.36 -12.46
N LYS A 218 3.90 8.53 -12.52
CA LYS A 218 3.27 9.19 -11.38
C LYS A 218 1.88 9.70 -11.77
N LYS A 219 0.92 9.53 -10.88
CA LYS A 219 -0.43 10.09 -11.00
C LYS A 219 -0.78 10.84 -9.72
N GLU A 220 -1.24 12.07 -9.85
CA GLU A 220 -1.79 12.86 -8.75
C GLU A 220 -3.30 13.02 -8.97
N PHE A 221 -4.06 13.01 -7.88
CA PHE A 221 -5.50 13.30 -7.86
C PHE A 221 -5.77 14.71 -7.32
#